data_AF-A0A928WDG9-F1
#
_entry.id   AF-A0A928WDG9-F1
#
_cell.length_a   1.000
_cell.length_b   1.000
_cell.length_c   1.000
_cell.angle_alpha   90.00
_cell.angle_beta   90.00
_cell.angle_gamma   90.00
#
_symmetry.space_group_name_H-M   'P 1'
#
loop_
_entity.id
_entity.type
_entity.pdbx_description
1 polymer ?
#
loop_
_entity_poly.entity_id
_entity_poly.type
_entity_poly.pdbx_seq_one_letter_code
_entity_poly.pdbx_strand_id
1 'polypeptide(L)' 'MALEIIIPIAAVVILFFLFTWMLNVFKVTIKTLLVIVAILLLLQIALGINSLEVVQEMIRIVESILQLITGN' A
#
# COMPACT_ATOMS: atom_id res chain seq x y z
N MET A 1 2.51 -33.20 -27.56
CA MET A 1 1.04 -33.26 -27.77
C MET A 1 0.25 -32.73 -26.56
N ALA A 2 0.16 -33.43 -25.43
CA ALA A 2 -0.68 -32.96 -24.30
C ALA A 2 -0.12 -31.73 -23.55
N LEU A 3 1.19 -31.69 -23.29
CA LEU A 3 1.86 -30.59 -22.57
C LEU A 3 1.81 -29.25 -23.32
N GLU A 4 1.90 -29.28 -24.65
CA GLU A 4 1.86 -28.08 -25.51
C GLU A 4 0.51 -27.34 -25.43
N ILE A 5 -0.56 -28.03 -25.03
CA ILE A 5 -1.90 -27.46 -24.85
C ILE A 5 -2.14 -27.08 -23.38
N ILE A 6 -1.65 -27.88 -22.44
CA ILE A 6 -1.86 -27.65 -21.00
C ILE A 6 -1.11 -26.40 -20.52
N ILE A 7 0.14 -26.21 -20.95
CA ILE A 7 0.98 -25.08 -20.54
C ILE A 7 0.35 -23.71 -20.89
N PRO A 8 -0.10 -23.43 -22.13
CA PRO A 8 -0.70 -22.14 -22.45
C PRO A 8 -2.01 -21.89 -21.69
N ILE A 9 -2.82 -22.94 -21.47
CA ILE A 9 -4.05 -22.82 -20.66
C ILE A 9 -3.70 -22.46 -19.21
N ALA A 10 -2.73 -23.16 -18.61
CA ALA A 10 -2.27 -22.87 -17.25
C ALA A 10 -1.70 -21.44 -17.14
N ALA A 11 -0.94 -20.99 -18.14
CA ALA A 11 -0.40 -19.63 -18.18
C ALA A 11 -1.51 -18.57 -18.23
N VAL A 12 -2.55 -18.76 -19.04
CA VAL A 12 -3.71 -17.86 -19.12
C VAL A 12 -4.45 -17.81 -17.79
N VAL A 13 -4.66 -18.97 -17.16
CA VAL A 13 -5.31 -19.03 -15.84
C VAL A 13 -4.48 -18.29 -14.80
N ILE A 14 -3.18 -18.57 -14.69
CA ILE A 14 -2.30 -17.89 -13.72
C ILE A 14 -2.30 -16.37 -13.97
N LEU A 15 -2.21 -15.94 -15.22
CA LEU A 15 -2.25 -14.52 -15.57
C LEU A 15 -3.57 -13.87 -15.15
N PHE A 16 -4.71 -14.55 -15.36
CA PHE A 16 -6.01 -14.06 -14.93
C PHE A 16 -6.12 -13.92 -13.41
N PHE A 17 -5.58 -14.89 -12.67
CA PHE A 17 -5.54 -14.85 -11.20
C PHE A 17 -4.63 -13.72 -10.69
N LEU A 18 -3.46 -13.53 -11.28
CA LEU A 18 -2.56 -12.42 -10.95
C LEU A 18 -3.22 -11.07 -11.23
N PHE A 19 -3.89 -10.93 -12.37
CA PHE A 19 -4.60 -9.71 -12.73
C PHE A 19 -5.73 -9.40 -11.74
N THR A 20 -6.53 -10.40 -11.38
CA THR A 20 -7.61 -10.26 -10.40
C THR A 20 -7.07 -9.90 -9.02
N TRP A 21 -5.99 -10.55 -8.59
CA TRP A 21 -5.32 -10.26 -7.33
C TRP A 21 -4.78 -8.83 -7.30
N MET A 22 -4.12 -8.38 -8.36
CA MET A 22 -3.60 -7.01 -8.49
C MET A 22 -4.72 -5.98 -8.34
N LEU A 23 -5.87 -6.17 -9.00
CA LEU A 23 -7.02 -5.28 -8.86
C LEU A 23 -7.58 -5.28 -7.44
N ASN A 24 -7.60 -6.42 -6.76
CA ASN A 24 -8.03 -6.50 -5.36
C ASN A 24 -7.06 -5.78 -4.43
N VAL A 25 -5.75 -5.96 -4.61
CA VAL A 25 -4.73 -5.22 -3.84
C VAL A 25 -4.88 -3.73 -4.06
N PHE A 26 -5.06 -3.29 -5.30
CA PHE A 26 -5.25 -1.88 -5.62
C PHE A 26 -6.49 -1.29 -4.93
N LYS A 27 -7.62 -2.01 -4.94
CA LYS A 27 -8.84 -1.61 -4.21
C LYS A 27 -8.60 -1.51 -2.71
N VAL A 28 -7.86 -2.46 -2.13
CA VAL A 28 -7.50 -2.43 -0.70
C VAL A 28 -6.63 -1.23 -0.38
N THR A 29 -5.60 -0.96 -1.19
CA THR A 29 -4.73 0.21 -1.03
C THR A 29 -5.51 1.53 -1.07
N ILE A 30 -6.42 1.70 -2.03
CA ILE A 30 -7.27 2.89 -2.11
C ILE A 30 -8.14 3.04 -0.86
N LYS A 31 -8.77 1.95 -0.40
CA LYS A 31 -9.59 1.97 0.81
C LYS A 31 -8.76 2.38 2.03
N THR A 32 -7.58 1.81 2.20
CA THR A 32 -6.67 2.14 3.30
C THR A 32 -6.26 3.61 3.24
N LEU A 33 -5.89 4.12 2.06
CA LEU A 33 -5.58 5.54 1.87
C LEU A 33 -6.77 6.44 2.24
N LEU A 34 -7.98 6.08 1.83
CA LEU A 34 -9.19 6.85 2.13
C LEU A 34 -9.47 6.88 3.64
N VAL A 35 -9.32 5.76 4.33
CA VAL A 35 -9.45 5.68 5.79
C VAL A 35 -8.39 6.54 6.49
N ILE A 36 -7.12 6.46 6.05
CA ILE A 36 -6.05 7.30 6.59
C ILE A 36 -6.38 8.78 6.42
N VAL A 37 -6.80 9.19 5.22
CA VAL A 37 -7.22 10.58 4.95
C VAL A 37 -8.39 10.98 5.84
N ALA A 38 -9.40 10.12 6.01
CA ALA A 38 -10.53 10.41 6.88
C ALA A 38 -10.09 10.60 8.35
N ILE A 39 -9.19 9.76 8.86
CA ILE A 39 -8.62 9.90 10.21
C ILE A 39 -7.82 11.22 10.33
N LEU A 40 -6.97 11.54 9.35
CA LEU A 40 -6.20 12.78 9.34
C LEU A 40 -7.09 14.02 9.28
N LEU A 41 -8.20 13.97 8.54
CA LEU A 41 -9.19 15.05 8.49
C LEU A 41 -9.91 15.21 9.84
N LEU A 42 -10.29 14.10 10.49
CA LEU A 42 -10.88 14.15 11.82
C LEU A 42 -9.92 14.72 12.87
N LEU A 43 -8.65 14.32 12.83
CA LEU A 43 -7.61 14.88 13.69
C LEU A 43 -7.39 16.38 13.43
N GLN A 44 -7.37 16.80 12.15
CA GLN A 44 -7.30 18.21 11.78
C GLN A 44 -8.47 19.03 12.36
N ILE A 45 -9.69 18.51 12.29
CA ILE A 45 -10.88 19.21 12.80
C ILE A 45 -10.93 19.20 14.33
N ALA A 46 -10.60 18.08 14.98
CA ALA A 46 -10.72 17.92 16.43
C ALA A 46 -9.57 18.54 17.22
N LEU A 47 -8.34 18.50 16.69
CA LEU A 47 -7.13 18.93 17.39
C LEU A 47 -6.47 20.17 16.76
N GLY A 48 -6.92 20.59 15.57
CA GLY A 48 -6.34 21.74 14.85
C GLY A 48 -4.95 21.48 14.25
N ILE A 49 -4.46 20.24 14.29
CA ILE A 49 -3.11 19.86 13.84
C ILE A 49 -3.12 19.66 12.33
N ASN A 50 -2.17 20.25 11.60
CA ASN A 50 -2.09 20.10 10.15
C ASN A 50 -1.71 18.65 9.78
N SER A 51 -2.42 18.05 8.82
CA SER A 51 -2.10 16.70 8.32
C SER A 51 -0.66 16.58 7.79
N LEU A 52 -0.10 17.69 7.28
CA LEU A 52 1.28 17.75 6.81
C LEU A 52 2.29 17.60 7.94
N GLU A 53 2.01 18.17 9.12
CA GLU A 53 2.89 18.04 10.30
C GLU A 53 2.91 16.60 10.81
N VAL A 54 1.76 15.92 10.82
CA VAL A 54 1.67 14.50 11.21
C VAL A 54 2.49 13.61 10.29
N VAL A 55 2.41 13.83 8.97
CA VAL A 55 3.20 13.07 8.00
C VAL A 55 4.69 13.40 8.12
N GLN A 56 5.06 14.67 8.32
CA GLN A 56 6.45 15.07 8.54
C GLN A 56 7.03 14.43 9.81
N GLU A 57 6.26 14.39 10.90
CA GLU A 57 6.71 13.77 12.15
C GLU A 57 6.89 12.25 11.97
N MET A 58 5.97 11.58 11.24
CA MET A 58 6.16 10.17 10.88
C MET A 58 7.43 9.93 10.06
N ILE A 59 7.72 10.76 9.06
CA ILE A 59 8.96 10.68 8.26
C ILE A 59 10.17 10.85 9.17
N ARG A 60 10.14 11.83 10.07
CA ARG A 60 11.22 12.11 11.01
C ARG A 60 11.49 10.94 11.96
N ILE A 61 10.44 10.26 12.44
CA ILE A 61 10.56 9.05 13.26
C ILE A 61 11.21 7.92 12.44
N VAL A 62 10.75 7.71 11.21
CA VAL A 62 11.31 6.68 10.32
C VAL A 62 12.76 6.97 10.00
N GLU A 63 13.11 8.22 9.67
CA GLU A 63 14.48 8.65 9.45
C GLU A 63 15.35 8.45 10.70
N SER A 64 14.82 8.74 11.90
CA SER A 64 15.53 8.50 13.16
C SER A 64 15.79 7.01 13.39
N ILE A 65 14.80 6.15 13.12
CA ILE A 65 14.94 4.69 13.21
C ILE A 65 15.94 4.17 12.16
N LEU A 66 15.84 4.68 10.91
CA LEU A 66 16.78 4.33 9.85
C LEU A 66 18.19 4.79 10.19
N GLN A 67 18.40 5.96 10.78
CA GLN A 67 19.73 6.40 11.21
C GLN A 67 20.28 5.52 12.34
N LEU A 68 19.43 5.09 13.29
CA LEU A 68 19.82 4.16 14.35
C LEU A 68 20.19 2.76 13.84
N ILE A 69 19.53 2.28 12.77
CA ILE A 69 19.77 0.96 12.18
C ILE A 69 20.91 0.98 11.16
N THR A 70 20.93 1.99 10.30
CA THR A 70 21.88 2.11 9.18
C THR A 70 23.20 2.76 9.59
N GLY A 71 23.29 3.24 10.84
CA GLY A 71 24.54 3.46 11.58
C GLY A 71 25.65 4.11 10.76
N ASN A 72 25.64 5.44 10.70
CA ASN A 72 26.89 6.18 10.75
C ASN A 72 27.15 6.58 12.20
#